data_AF-A0A7C5I2L3-F1
#
_entry.id   AF-A0A7C5I2L3-F1
#
_cell.length_a   1.000
_cell.length_b   1.000
_cell.length_c   1.000
_cell.angle_alpha   90.00
_cell.angle_beta   90.00
_cell.angle_gamma   90.00
#
_symmetry.space_group_name_H-M   'P 1'
#
loop_
_entity.id
_entity.type
_entity.pdbx_description
1 polymer ?
#
loop_
_entity_poly.entity_id
_entity_poly.type
_entity_poly.pdbx_seq_one_letter_code
_entity_poly.pdbx_strand_id
1 'polypeptide(L)'
;MNKKIFSYLGIVLLIFIIHSCSSHPEEALLDRYFNAMSFNDLNTLSTMAIEPADFEFDSWEIVNVSEEYTEAFTLPEMDRKEKELKKKVDDSTINTLNKRDEMDVAKFEMEKRRTRANINKFNEAEAEYNEMYKAHKELQKEYNETEAAAEKEEKIALFSLGGDFPRIRMFEGDVHMKEVDIKVKRNGDEANYRIYMRQYELTDPENNITHTGRWIILRFENID
;
A
#
# COMPACT_ATOMS: atom_id res chain seq x y z
N MET A 1 54.22 12.27 16.62
CA MET A 1 52.89 11.72 16.25
C MET A 1 52.13 11.36 17.50
N ASN A 2 51.01 12.04 17.76
CA ASN A 2 50.31 11.99 19.04
C ASN A 2 49.62 10.64 19.27
N LYS A 3 50.05 9.92 20.32
CA LYS A 3 49.47 8.63 20.78
C LYS A 3 47.95 8.71 21.07
N LYS A 4 47.39 9.92 21.21
CA LYS A 4 45.95 10.15 21.39
C LYS A 4 45.15 9.93 20.10
N ILE A 5 45.72 10.15 18.92
CA ILE A 5 45.00 10.01 17.63
C ILE A 5 44.71 8.54 17.32
N PHE A 6 45.63 7.62 17.65
CA PHE A 6 45.40 6.18 17.49
C PHE A 6 44.33 5.62 18.45
N SER A 7 44.14 6.23 19.62
CA SER A 7 43.11 5.79 20.57
C SER A 7 41.70 6.18 20.14
N TYR A 8 41.52 7.30 19.45
CA TYR A 8 40.22 7.72 18.91
C TYR A 8 39.88 6.97 17.62
N LEU A 9 40.87 6.62 16.80
CA LEU A 9 40.66 5.81 15.58
C LEU A 9 40.21 4.37 15.92
N GLY A 10 40.69 3.79 17.03
CA GLY A 10 40.29 2.47 17.49
C GLY A 10 38.87 2.40 18.08
N ILE A 11 38.38 3.48 18.70
CA ILE A 11 37.02 3.53 19.27
C ILE A 11 35.97 3.77 18.19
N VAL A 12 36.28 4.54 17.14
CA VAL A 12 35.36 4.73 15.99
C VAL A 12 35.23 3.44 15.15
N LEU A 13 36.29 2.62 15.07
CA LEU A 13 36.23 1.33 14.37
C LEU A 13 35.43 0.26 15.13
N LEU A 14 35.32 0.37 16.47
CA LEU A 14 34.65 -0.63 17.31
C LEU A 14 33.13 -0.39 17.43
N ILE A 15 32.64 0.82 17.12
CA ILE A 15 31.21 1.16 17.12
C ILE A 15 30.50 0.66 15.85
N PHE A 16 31.22 0.40 14.75
CA PHE A 16 30.63 -0.11 13.51
C PHE A 16 30.38 -1.63 13.47
N ILE A 17 30.83 -2.39 14.46
CA ILE A 17 30.70 -3.86 14.46
C ILE A 17 29.37 -4.31 15.12
N ILE A 18 28.61 -3.40 15.73
CA ILE A 18 27.42 -3.76 16.53
C ILE A 18 26.08 -3.60 15.77
N HIS A 19 26.08 -3.25 14.49
CA HIS A 19 24.85 -3.16 13.66
C HIS A 19 24.64 -4.33 12.68
N SER A 20 25.48 -5.36 12.69
CA SER A 20 25.40 -6.50 11.75
C SER A 20 25.10 -7.83 12.44
N CYS A 21 24.28 -7.83 13.50
CA CYS A 21 23.54 -9.03 13.85
C CYS A 21 22.29 -9.07 12.94
N SER A 22 22.51 -9.14 11.62
CA SER A 22 21.43 -9.31 10.66
C SER A 22 20.86 -10.69 10.92
N SER A 23 19.74 -10.77 11.63
CA SER A 23 18.83 -11.89 11.41
C SER A 23 18.63 -11.97 9.90
N HIS A 24 18.72 -13.17 9.33
CA HIS A 24 18.36 -13.45 7.94
C HIS A 24 16.90 -13.95 7.92
N PRO A 25 15.89 -13.09 8.16
CA PRO A 25 14.49 -13.50 8.18
C PRO A 25 14.05 -14.04 6.82
N GLU A 26 14.70 -13.62 5.74
CA GLU A 26 14.45 -14.07 4.37
C GLU A 26 14.60 -15.58 4.22
N GLU A 27 15.73 -16.14 4.65
CA GLU A 27 16.05 -17.55 4.43
C GLU A 27 15.05 -18.45 5.16
N ALA A 28 14.84 -18.20 6.45
CA ALA A 28 13.90 -18.99 7.27
C ALA A 28 12.43 -18.84 6.83
N LEU A 29 12.03 -17.70 6.26
CA LEU A 29 10.68 -17.53 5.72
C LEU A 29 10.53 -18.24 4.38
N LEU A 30 11.48 -18.04 3.46
CA LEU A 30 11.45 -18.66 2.13
C LEU A 30 11.58 -20.18 2.20
N ASP A 31 12.40 -20.72 3.10
CA ASP A 31 12.46 -22.15 3.38
C ASP A 31 11.09 -22.72 3.74
N ARG A 32 10.39 -22.09 4.69
CA ARG A 32 9.04 -22.52 5.08
C ARG A 32 8.04 -22.36 3.95
N TYR A 33 8.17 -21.28 3.18
CA TYR A 33 7.30 -20.99 2.04
C TYR A 33 7.42 -22.03 0.93
N PHE A 34 8.63 -22.30 0.46
CA PHE A 34 8.87 -23.29 -0.58
C PHE A 34 8.62 -24.72 -0.10
N ASN A 35 8.85 -25.03 1.18
CA ASN A 35 8.39 -26.31 1.73
C ASN A 35 6.85 -26.42 1.67
N ALA A 36 6.10 -25.39 2.05
CA ALA A 36 4.64 -25.42 1.94
C ALA A 36 4.18 -25.55 0.47
N MET A 37 4.88 -24.91 -0.46
CA MET A 37 4.59 -24.99 -1.89
C MET A 37 4.85 -26.40 -2.46
N SER A 38 5.93 -27.07 -2.05
CA SER A 38 6.22 -28.45 -2.51
C SER A 38 5.17 -29.47 -2.02
N PHE A 39 4.53 -29.20 -0.88
CA PHE A 39 3.42 -30.00 -0.36
C PHE A 39 2.03 -29.54 -0.83
N ASN A 40 1.95 -28.48 -1.66
CA ASN A 40 0.69 -27.85 -2.06
C ASN A 40 -0.20 -27.46 -0.86
N ASP A 41 0.43 -27.01 0.24
CA ASP A 41 -0.27 -26.59 1.45
C ASP A 41 -0.73 -25.13 1.34
N LEU A 42 -1.86 -24.94 0.66
CA LEU A 42 -2.47 -23.63 0.43
C LEU A 42 -2.79 -22.88 1.74
N ASN A 43 -3.13 -23.62 2.81
CA ASN A 43 -3.42 -23.00 4.10
C ASN A 43 -2.16 -22.35 4.66
N THR A 44 -1.05 -23.10 4.71
CA THR A 44 0.23 -22.57 5.21
C THR A 44 0.75 -21.43 4.33
N LEU A 45 0.68 -21.56 3.00
CA LEU A 45 1.06 -20.49 2.06
C LEU A 45 0.30 -19.18 2.33
N SER A 46 -1.02 -19.28 2.54
CA SER A 46 -1.88 -18.13 2.81
C SER A 46 -1.58 -17.42 4.14
N THR A 47 -0.80 -18.02 5.04
CA THR A 47 -0.34 -17.37 6.30
C THR A 47 0.99 -16.61 6.16
N MET A 48 1.71 -16.83 5.06
CA MET A 48 3.03 -16.25 4.82
C MET A 48 3.03 -15.21 3.69
N ALA A 49 2.18 -15.39 2.67
CA ALA A 49 2.10 -14.49 1.52
C ALA A 49 0.71 -13.88 1.35
N ILE A 50 0.66 -12.59 1.05
CA ILE A 50 -0.56 -11.88 0.65
C ILE A 50 -1.00 -12.34 -0.74
N GLU A 51 -0.06 -12.40 -1.68
CA GLU A 51 -0.25 -12.92 -3.03
C GLU A 51 0.67 -14.15 -3.19
N PRO A 52 0.17 -15.37 -2.89
CA PRO A 52 0.96 -16.59 -3.08
C PRO A 52 1.36 -16.78 -4.54
N ALA A 53 2.59 -17.23 -4.77
CA ALA A 53 3.06 -17.65 -6.07
C ALA A 53 2.29 -18.88 -6.59
N ASP A 54 2.07 -18.88 -7.90
CA ASP A 54 1.35 -19.92 -8.64
C ASP A 54 2.25 -20.53 -9.73
N PHE A 55 3.46 -20.95 -9.33
CA PHE A 55 4.39 -21.63 -10.23
C PHE A 55 4.95 -22.89 -9.58
N GLU A 56 5.29 -23.87 -10.41
CA GLU A 56 5.99 -25.08 -9.98
C GLU A 56 7.51 -24.86 -9.98
N PHE A 57 8.21 -25.61 -9.13
CA PHE A 57 9.67 -25.57 -9.02
C PHE A 57 10.24 -26.93 -8.64
N ASP A 58 11.47 -27.19 -9.07
CA ASP A 58 12.30 -28.32 -8.61
C ASP A 58 13.26 -27.89 -7.50
N SER A 59 13.84 -26.70 -7.65
CA SER A 59 14.78 -26.10 -6.69
C SER A 59 14.75 -24.59 -6.76
N TRP A 60 15.14 -23.93 -5.68
CA TRP A 60 15.28 -22.48 -5.62
C TRP A 60 16.54 -22.10 -4.83
N GLU A 61 17.05 -20.90 -5.07
CA GLU A 61 18.16 -20.31 -4.30
C GLU A 61 18.02 -18.79 -4.22
N ILE A 62 18.49 -18.20 -3.12
CA ILE A 62 18.61 -16.74 -2.99
C ILE A 62 19.82 -16.28 -3.79
N VAL A 63 19.61 -15.33 -4.69
CA VAL A 63 20.67 -14.75 -5.53
C VAL A 63 21.15 -13.43 -4.94
N ASN A 64 20.22 -12.60 -4.48
CA ASN A 64 20.53 -11.29 -3.94
C ASN A 64 19.50 -10.88 -2.88
N VAL A 65 19.95 -10.09 -1.92
CA VAL A 65 19.14 -9.60 -0.81
C VAL A 65 19.42 -8.10 -0.68
N SER A 66 18.38 -7.27 -0.77
CA SER A 66 18.54 -5.83 -0.59
C SER A 66 18.90 -5.49 0.86
N GLU A 67 19.49 -4.31 1.04
CA GLU A 67 19.49 -3.68 2.36
C GLU A 67 18.03 -3.45 2.81
N GLU A 68 17.81 -3.60 4.11
CA GLU A 68 16.54 -3.26 4.73
C GLU A 68 16.37 -1.74 4.73
N TYR A 69 15.18 -1.29 4.35
CA TYR A 69 14.81 0.12 4.44
C TYR A 69 13.50 0.26 5.19
N THR A 70 13.36 1.39 5.86
CA THR A 70 12.23 1.67 6.75
C THR A 70 11.50 2.92 6.27
N GLU A 71 10.17 2.85 6.24
CA GLU A 71 9.30 4.00 6.00
C GLU A 71 8.29 4.14 7.14
N ALA A 72 7.80 5.35 7.35
CA ALA A 72 6.76 5.60 8.32
C ALA A 72 5.44 4.94 7.90
N PHE A 73 4.69 4.39 8.86
CA PHE A 73 3.39 3.80 8.60
C PHE A 73 2.38 4.87 8.15
N THR A 74 1.86 4.72 6.93
CA THR A 74 1.07 5.76 6.26
C THR A 74 -0.44 5.60 6.44
N LEU A 75 -0.94 4.50 7.02
CA LEU A 75 -2.37 4.26 7.15
C LEU A 75 -3.13 5.37 7.91
N PRO A 76 -2.58 5.99 8.98
CA PRO A 76 -3.23 7.14 9.63
C PRO A 76 -3.38 8.35 8.70
N GLU A 77 -2.38 8.60 7.85
CA GLU A 77 -2.48 9.68 6.86
C GLU A 77 -3.51 9.36 5.78
N MET A 78 -3.55 8.10 5.31
CA MET A 78 -4.55 7.63 4.35
C MET A 78 -5.96 7.75 4.92
N ASP A 79 -6.20 7.36 6.17
CA ASP A 79 -7.50 7.49 6.85
C ASP A 79 -7.95 8.95 6.97
N ARG A 80 -7.03 9.86 7.31
CA ARG A 80 -7.33 11.31 7.31
C ARG A 80 -7.71 11.79 5.92
N LYS A 81 -6.94 11.40 4.90
CA LYS A 81 -7.20 11.77 3.50
C LYS A 81 -8.54 11.23 3.01
N GLU A 82 -8.87 9.97 3.33
CA GLU A 82 -10.14 9.32 3.02
C GLU A 82 -11.32 10.11 3.61
N LYS A 83 -11.26 10.47 4.90
CA LYS A 83 -12.31 11.27 5.58
C LYS A 83 -12.47 12.65 4.96
N GLU A 84 -11.37 13.32 4.61
CA GLU A 84 -11.39 14.62 3.93
C GLU A 84 -12.02 14.51 2.54
N LEU A 85 -11.66 13.49 1.76
CA LEU A 85 -12.22 13.23 0.43
C LEU A 85 -13.70 12.86 0.50
N LYS A 86 -14.10 12.04 1.47
CA LYS A 86 -15.50 11.67 1.69
C LYS A 86 -16.38 12.90 1.86
N LYS A 87 -15.93 13.85 2.69
CA LYS A 87 -16.63 15.13 2.89
C LYS A 87 -16.74 15.92 1.59
N LYS A 88 -15.66 16.01 0.81
CA LYS A 88 -15.67 16.70 -0.51
C LYS A 88 -16.61 16.04 -1.50
N VAL A 89 -16.66 14.70 -1.53
CA VAL A 89 -17.59 13.94 -2.37
C VAL A 89 -19.04 14.21 -1.96
N ASP A 90 -19.34 14.21 -0.66
CA ASP A 90 -20.68 14.47 -0.15
C ASP A 90 -21.14 15.90 -0.51
N ASP A 91 -20.29 16.91 -0.28
CA ASP A 91 -20.56 18.30 -0.66
C ASP A 91 -20.72 18.45 -2.19
N SER A 92 -19.84 17.80 -2.95
CA SER A 92 -19.88 17.81 -4.42
C SER A 92 -21.13 17.13 -4.98
N THR A 93 -21.63 16.08 -4.33
CA THR A 93 -22.86 15.37 -4.72
C THR A 93 -24.05 16.32 -4.64
N ILE A 94 -24.20 17.02 -3.52
CA ILE A 94 -25.30 17.98 -3.31
C ILE A 94 -25.23 19.10 -4.35
N ASN A 95 -24.04 19.67 -4.56
CA ASN A 95 -23.86 20.75 -5.54
C ASN A 95 -24.16 20.29 -6.97
N THR A 96 -23.74 19.09 -7.34
CA THR A 96 -23.98 18.51 -8.68
C THR A 96 -25.48 18.26 -8.91
N LEU A 97 -26.20 17.80 -7.89
CA LEU A 97 -27.66 17.64 -7.96
C LEU A 97 -28.36 18.99 -8.11
N ASN A 98 -27.97 20.01 -7.35
CA ASN A 98 -28.53 21.35 -7.48
C ASN A 98 -28.32 21.92 -8.90
N LYS A 99 -27.13 21.76 -9.48
CA LYS A 99 -26.86 22.19 -10.86
C LYS A 99 -27.62 21.39 -11.91
N ARG A 100 -27.85 20.10 -11.66
CA ARG A 100 -28.72 19.29 -12.51
C ARG A 100 -30.16 19.83 -12.49
N ASP A 101 -30.68 20.16 -11.32
CA ASP A 101 -32.03 20.73 -11.18
C ASP A 101 -32.14 22.08 -11.91
N GLU A 102 -31.13 22.95 -11.78
CA GLU A 102 -31.04 24.22 -12.54
C GLU A 102 -31.06 24.00 -14.06
N MET A 103 -30.28 23.03 -14.54
CA MET A 103 -30.24 22.64 -15.95
C MET A 103 -31.59 22.10 -16.43
N ASP A 104 -32.25 21.23 -15.64
CA ASP A 104 -33.54 20.64 -15.98
C ASP A 104 -34.66 21.71 -16.04
N VAL A 105 -34.63 22.70 -15.14
CA VAL A 105 -35.51 23.88 -15.20
C VAL A 105 -35.26 24.70 -16.47
N ALA A 106 -34.00 24.98 -16.81
CA ALA A 106 -33.66 25.73 -18.02
C ALA A 106 -34.07 24.96 -19.30
N LYS A 107 -33.90 23.63 -19.30
CA LYS A 107 -34.34 22.75 -20.38
C LYS A 107 -35.84 22.80 -20.56
N PHE A 108 -36.61 22.71 -19.48
CA PHE A 108 -38.07 22.82 -19.52
C PHE A 108 -38.54 24.16 -20.08
N GLU A 109 -37.91 25.28 -19.69
CA GLU A 109 -38.21 26.61 -20.23
C GLU A 109 -37.89 26.73 -21.74
N MET A 110 -36.78 26.15 -22.18
CA MET A 110 -36.38 26.08 -23.59
C MET A 110 -37.38 25.25 -24.41
N GLU A 111 -37.80 24.09 -23.92
CA GLU A 111 -38.77 23.21 -24.58
C GLU A 111 -40.16 23.88 -24.67
N LYS A 112 -40.58 24.60 -23.62
CA LYS A 112 -41.83 25.36 -23.62
C LYS A 112 -41.81 26.53 -24.61
N ARG A 113 -40.69 27.24 -24.72
CA ARG A 113 -40.51 28.36 -25.66
C ARG A 113 -39.08 28.42 -26.19
N ARG A 114 -38.89 28.02 -27.44
CA ARG A 114 -37.58 27.94 -28.08
C ARG A 114 -37.09 29.30 -28.60
N THR A 115 -36.83 30.23 -27.69
CA THR A 115 -36.24 31.53 -27.99
C THR A 115 -34.71 31.49 -27.87
N ARG A 116 -34.00 32.43 -28.49
CA ARG A 116 -32.52 32.51 -28.39
C ARG A 116 -32.05 32.68 -26.94
N ALA A 117 -32.78 33.44 -26.12
CA ALA A 117 -32.47 33.62 -24.71
C ALA A 117 -32.57 32.30 -23.93
N ASN A 118 -33.63 31.52 -24.13
CA ASN A 118 -33.81 30.25 -23.43
C ASN A 118 -32.82 29.17 -23.89
N ILE A 119 -32.45 29.16 -25.18
CA ILE A 119 -31.39 28.28 -25.69
C ILE A 119 -30.06 28.62 -25.01
N ASN A 120 -29.70 29.90 -24.93
CA ASN A 120 -28.45 30.32 -24.28
C ASN A 120 -28.45 29.95 -22.78
N LYS A 121 -29.57 30.17 -22.07
CA LYS A 121 -29.72 29.82 -20.65
C LYS A 121 -29.54 28.32 -20.41
N PHE A 122 -30.13 27.47 -21.28
CA PHE A 122 -29.93 26.02 -21.20
C PHE A 122 -28.47 25.63 -21.47
N ASN A 123 -27.85 26.16 -22.53
CA ASN A 123 -26.46 25.84 -22.87
C ASN A 123 -25.48 26.25 -21.75
N GLU A 124 -25.72 27.38 -21.08
CA GLU A 124 -24.92 27.84 -19.94
C GLU A 124 -25.08 26.89 -18.74
N ALA A 125 -26.32 26.56 -18.36
CA ALA A 125 -26.58 25.62 -17.27
C ALA A 125 -26.05 24.20 -17.57
N GLU A 126 -26.13 23.75 -18.82
CA GLU A 126 -25.56 22.47 -19.27
C GLU A 126 -24.03 22.48 -19.18
N ALA A 127 -23.37 23.58 -19.57
CA ALA A 127 -21.92 23.72 -19.45
C ALA A 127 -21.47 23.68 -17.98
N GLU A 128 -22.12 24.44 -17.10
CA GLU A 128 -21.83 24.46 -15.66
C GLU A 128 -22.06 23.08 -15.02
N TYR A 129 -23.17 22.42 -15.34
CA TYR A 129 -23.44 21.06 -14.86
C TYR A 129 -22.36 20.08 -15.31
N ASN A 130 -21.97 20.11 -16.59
CA ASN A 130 -20.95 19.21 -17.13
C ASN A 130 -19.57 19.42 -16.49
N GLU A 131 -19.17 20.67 -16.24
CA GLU A 131 -17.93 20.99 -15.54
C GLU A 131 -17.95 20.43 -14.11
N MET A 132 -19.02 20.72 -13.36
CA MET A 132 -19.17 20.21 -11.98
C MET A 132 -19.21 18.68 -11.94
N TYR A 133 -19.94 18.05 -12.86
CA TYR A 133 -20.06 16.60 -12.93
C TYR A 133 -18.71 15.93 -13.24
N LYS A 134 -17.88 16.56 -14.09
CA LYS A 134 -16.52 16.08 -14.35
C LYS A 134 -15.66 16.17 -13.09
N ALA A 135 -15.68 17.29 -12.39
CA ALA A 135 -14.95 17.46 -11.13
C ALA A 135 -15.44 16.47 -10.05
N HIS A 136 -16.75 16.24 -9.96
CA HIS A 136 -17.34 15.26 -9.05
C HIS A 136 -16.84 13.84 -9.34
N LYS A 137 -16.77 13.44 -10.63
CA LYS A 137 -16.22 12.14 -11.03
C LYS A 137 -14.76 11.97 -10.63
N GLU A 138 -13.95 13.01 -10.80
CA GLU A 138 -12.54 13.01 -10.41
C GLU A 138 -12.40 12.85 -8.89
N LEU A 139 -13.19 13.58 -8.10
CA LEU A 139 -13.25 13.44 -6.63
C LEU A 139 -13.69 12.04 -6.19
N GLN A 140 -14.74 11.49 -6.80
CA GLN A 140 -15.21 10.14 -6.50
C GLN A 140 -14.15 9.09 -6.81
N LYS A 141 -13.43 9.25 -7.92
CA LYS A 141 -12.32 8.38 -8.29
C LYS A 141 -11.21 8.44 -7.24
N GLU A 142 -10.77 9.65 -6.87
CA GLU A 142 -9.70 9.82 -5.87
C GLU A 142 -10.10 9.24 -4.50
N TYR A 143 -11.36 9.43 -4.09
CA TYR A 143 -11.91 8.83 -2.87
C TYR A 143 -11.81 7.30 -2.92
N ASN A 144 -12.35 6.67 -3.98
CA ASN A 144 -12.33 5.21 -4.11
C ASN A 144 -10.90 4.65 -4.18
N GLU A 145 -9.98 5.33 -4.86
CA GLU A 145 -8.57 4.92 -4.93
C GLU A 145 -7.89 5.01 -3.56
N THR A 146 -8.19 6.06 -2.79
CA THR A 146 -7.64 6.25 -1.44
C THR A 146 -8.21 5.22 -0.46
N GLU A 147 -9.52 4.97 -0.51
CA GLU A 147 -10.21 3.94 0.29
C GLU A 147 -9.63 2.54 0.01
N ALA A 148 -9.50 2.17 -1.26
CA ALA A 148 -8.92 0.88 -1.66
C ALA A 148 -7.45 0.73 -1.24
N ALA A 149 -6.66 1.82 -1.32
CA ALA A 149 -5.27 1.82 -0.87
C ALA A 149 -5.18 1.65 0.66
N ALA A 150 -6.03 2.37 1.41
CA ALA A 150 -6.10 2.26 2.87
C ALA A 150 -6.52 0.85 3.31
N GLU A 151 -7.55 0.27 2.69
CA GLU A 151 -7.98 -1.11 2.97
C GLU A 151 -6.88 -2.14 2.65
N LYS A 152 -6.13 -1.93 1.55
CA LYS A 152 -5.04 -2.83 1.19
C LYS A 152 -3.92 -2.77 2.23
N GLU A 153 -3.51 -1.57 2.62
CA GLU A 153 -2.46 -1.37 3.62
C GLU A 153 -2.89 -1.90 4.99
N GLU A 154 -4.14 -1.67 5.40
CA GLU A 154 -4.74 -2.23 6.61
C GLU A 154 -4.69 -3.76 6.63
N LYS A 155 -5.08 -4.42 5.53
CA LYS A 155 -5.02 -5.88 5.40
C LYS A 155 -3.59 -6.40 5.52
N ILE A 156 -2.62 -5.74 4.88
CA ILE A 156 -1.21 -6.13 4.92
C ILE A 156 -0.65 -5.97 6.34
N ALA A 157 -0.94 -4.85 7.00
CA ALA A 157 -0.48 -4.59 8.35
C ALA A 157 -1.05 -5.60 9.36
N LEU A 158 -2.37 -5.85 9.33
CA LEU A 158 -3.02 -6.88 10.16
C LEU A 158 -2.43 -8.26 9.92
N PHE A 159 -2.15 -8.60 8.65
CA PHE A 159 -1.55 -9.87 8.27
C PHE A 159 -0.17 -10.06 8.90
N SER A 160 0.69 -9.04 8.86
CA SER A 160 2.01 -9.04 9.50
C SER A 160 1.90 -9.13 11.02
N LEU A 161 1.04 -8.33 11.66
CA LEU A 161 0.88 -8.32 13.11
C LEU A 161 0.26 -9.61 13.66
N GLY A 162 -0.50 -10.36 12.85
CA GLY A 162 -1.04 -11.67 13.25
C GLY A 162 -2.17 -11.60 14.28
N GLY A 163 -2.95 -10.52 14.27
CA GLY A 163 -4.06 -10.29 15.19
C GLY A 163 -5.11 -9.36 14.60
N ASP A 164 -6.20 -9.18 15.33
CA ASP A 164 -7.24 -8.20 15.02
C ASP A 164 -7.01 -6.92 15.84
N PHE A 165 -6.85 -5.80 15.13
CA PHE A 165 -6.55 -4.50 15.72
C PHE A 165 -7.56 -3.48 15.21
N PRO A 166 -8.72 -3.34 15.88
CA PRO A 166 -9.81 -2.47 15.42
C PRO A 166 -9.43 -0.98 15.27
N ARG A 167 -8.32 -0.55 15.86
CA ARG A 167 -7.79 0.81 15.80
C ARG A 167 -6.48 0.92 15.02
N ILE A 168 -6.14 -0.05 14.18
CA ILE A 168 -4.87 -0.05 13.45
C ILE A 168 -4.66 1.22 12.61
N ARG A 169 -5.74 1.84 12.13
CA ARG A 169 -5.72 3.14 11.43
C ARG A 169 -5.21 4.32 12.28
N MET A 170 -5.10 4.15 13.59
CA MET A 170 -4.56 5.14 14.52
C MET A 170 -3.15 4.80 15.00
N PHE A 171 -2.62 3.63 14.63
CA PHE A 171 -1.31 3.22 15.09
C PHE A 171 -0.21 4.05 14.41
N GLU A 172 0.90 4.23 15.10
CA GLU A 172 2.07 4.93 14.59
C GLU A 172 3.28 4.01 14.63
N GLY A 173 4.25 4.20 13.74
CA GLY A 173 5.47 3.40 13.74
C GLY A 173 6.01 3.22 12.34
N ASP A 174 6.69 2.10 12.17
CA ASP A 174 7.60 1.88 11.08
C ASP A 174 7.24 0.61 10.28
N VAL A 175 7.44 0.69 8.96
CA VAL A 175 7.31 -0.41 8.03
C VAL A 175 8.70 -0.74 7.51
N HIS A 176 9.19 -1.90 7.90
CA HIS A 176 10.46 -2.44 7.43
C HIS A 176 10.22 -3.20 6.13
N MET A 177 11.07 -2.95 5.15
CA MET A 177 10.95 -3.47 3.79
C MET A 177 12.25 -4.08 3.31
N LYS A 178 12.11 -5.13 2.51
CA LYS A 178 13.23 -5.86 1.93
C LYS A 178 12.85 -6.48 0.60
N GLU A 179 13.76 -6.45 -0.35
CA GLU A 179 13.64 -7.14 -1.63
C GLU A 179 14.61 -8.33 -1.67
N VAL A 180 14.12 -9.48 -2.10
CA VAL A 180 14.92 -10.70 -2.22
C VAL A 180 14.79 -11.23 -3.64
N ASP A 181 15.90 -11.27 -4.36
CA ASP A 181 15.95 -11.90 -5.68
C ASP A 181 16.28 -13.38 -5.50
N ILE A 182 15.43 -14.22 -6.05
CA ILE A 182 15.60 -15.67 -6.06
C ILE A 182 15.73 -16.18 -7.49
N LYS A 183 16.39 -17.30 -7.63
CA LYS A 183 16.37 -18.11 -8.84
C LYS A 183 15.58 -19.38 -8.57
N VAL A 184 14.68 -19.70 -9.48
CA VAL A 184 13.83 -20.90 -9.45
C VAL A 184 14.17 -21.75 -10.67
N LYS A 185 14.38 -23.05 -10.48
CA LYS A 185 14.59 -24.01 -11.58
C LYS A 185 13.39 -24.92 -11.73
N ARG A 186 12.99 -25.19 -12.97
CA ARG A 186 11.91 -26.13 -13.32
C ARG A 186 12.26 -26.85 -14.62
N ASN A 187 12.33 -28.18 -14.60
CA ASN A 187 12.60 -29.02 -15.79
C ASN A 187 13.86 -28.63 -16.58
N GLY A 188 14.85 -28.02 -15.92
CA GLY A 188 16.08 -27.51 -16.55
C GLY A 188 16.02 -26.06 -17.03
N ASP A 189 14.84 -25.43 -17.02
CA ASP A 189 14.68 -23.99 -17.25
C ASP A 189 14.91 -23.23 -15.94
N GLU A 190 15.53 -22.06 -16.03
CA GLU A 190 15.75 -21.15 -14.90
C GLU A 190 14.90 -19.88 -15.09
N ALA A 191 14.28 -19.42 -14.02
CA ALA A 191 13.57 -18.15 -13.96
C ALA A 191 13.99 -17.38 -12.70
N ASN A 192 14.10 -16.06 -12.81
CA ASN A 192 14.44 -15.18 -11.70
C ASN A 192 13.19 -14.42 -11.24
N TYR A 193 13.03 -14.32 -9.91
CA TYR A 193 11.93 -13.60 -9.29
C TYR A 193 12.44 -12.65 -8.23
N ARG A 194 11.84 -11.47 -8.15
CA ARG A 194 11.96 -10.55 -7.02
C ARG A 194 10.79 -10.74 -6.06
N ILE A 195 11.12 -10.89 -4.80
CA ILE A 195 10.17 -11.05 -3.70
C ILE A 195 10.15 -9.75 -2.91
N TYR A 196 8.97 -9.20 -2.71
CA TYR A 196 8.78 -8.02 -1.88
C TYR A 196 8.34 -8.46 -0.49
N MET A 197 9.13 -8.12 0.52
CA MET A 197 8.87 -8.50 1.90
C MET A 197 8.61 -7.27 2.77
N ARG A 198 7.71 -7.42 3.75
CA ARG A 198 7.41 -6.37 4.73
C ARG A 198 7.31 -6.92 6.14
N GLN A 199 7.64 -6.07 7.11
CA GLN A 199 7.37 -6.26 8.52
C GLN A 199 6.88 -4.93 9.12
N TYR A 200 5.90 -5.01 10.02
CA TYR A 200 5.32 -3.83 10.65
C TYR A 200 5.73 -3.77 12.12
N GLU A 201 6.18 -2.61 12.58
CA GLU A 201 6.44 -2.31 13.98
C GLU A 201 5.59 -1.11 14.39
N LEU A 202 4.42 -1.39 14.96
CA LEU A 202 3.38 -0.39 15.16
C LEU A 202 3.04 -0.25 16.64
N THR A 203 2.86 0.98 17.08
CA THR A 203 2.49 1.34 18.45
C THR A 203 1.06 1.86 18.48
N ASP A 204 0.25 1.28 19.37
CA ASP A 204 -1.07 1.81 19.71
C ASP A 204 -0.91 3.04 20.63
N PRO A 205 -1.24 4.27 20.17
CA PRO A 205 -1.04 5.47 20.98
C PRO A 205 -1.92 5.53 22.21
N GLU A 206 -3.06 4.83 22.25
CA GLU A 206 -3.97 4.87 23.39
C GLU A 206 -3.49 3.96 24.54
N ASN A 207 -2.99 2.78 24.19
CA ASN A 207 -2.48 1.81 25.17
C ASN A 207 -0.96 1.93 25.41
N ASN A 208 -0.25 2.65 24.54
CA ASN A 208 1.20 2.73 24.50
C ASN A 208 1.86 1.33 24.45
N ILE A 209 1.31 0.45 23.62
CA ILE A 209 1.81 -0.92 23.38
C ILE A 209 2.35 -0.99 21.96
N THR A 210 3.60 -1.42 21.83
CA THR A 210 4.24 -1.70 20.54
C THR A 210 4.04 -3.16 20.16
N HIS A 211 3.58 -3.36 18.93
CA HIS A 211 3.39 -4.64 18.28
C HIS A 211 4.40 -4.80 17.14
N THR A 212 5.26 -5.81 17.27
CA THR A 212 6.19 -6.19 16.20
C THR A 212 5.60 -7.36 15.45
N GLY A 213 5.28 -7.14 14.17
CA GLY A 213 4.76 -8.16 13.27
C GLY A 213 5.83 -9.14 12.80
N ARG A 214 5.40 -10.15 12.04
CA ARG A 214 6.30 -11.06 11.33
C ARG A 214 6.61 -10.51 9.94
N TRP A 215 7.76 -10.91 9.39
CA TRP A 215 8.03 -10.75 7.97
C TRP A 215 7.00 -11.55 7.15
N ILE A 216 6.44 -10.89 6.14
CA ILE A 216 5.46 -11.44 5.22
C ILE A 216 5.92 -11.21 3.78
N ILE A 217 5.47 -12.08 2.88
CA ILE A 217 5.68 -11.92 1.45
C ILE A 217 4.49 -11.17 0.87
N LEU A 218 4.73 -10.07 0.17
CA LEU A 218 3.68 -9.34 -0.52
C LEU A 218 3.33 -10.03 -1.83
N ARG A 219 4.35 -10.29 -2.66
CA ARG A 219 4.20 -10.85 -4.00
C ARG A 219 5.53 -11.36 -4.54
N PHE A 220 5.44 -12.14 -5.62
CA PHE A 220 6.55 -12.56 -6.48
C PHE A 220 6.44 -11.85 -7.82
N GLU A 221 7.52 -11.23 -8.28
CA GLU A 221 7.59 -10.52 -9.56
C GLU A 221 8.66 -11.19 -10.43
N ASN A 222 8.29 -11.67 -11.61
CA ASN A 222 9.26 -12.23 -12.55
C ASN A 222 10.12 -11.08 -13.11
N ILE A 223 11.45 -11.24 -13.11
CA ILE A 223 12.41 -10.22 -13.53
C ILE A 223 13.25 -10.62 -14.75
N ASP A 224 12.83 -11.67 -15.46
CA ASP A 224 13.45 -12.11 -16.72
C ASP A 224 12.95 -11.33 -17.94
#